data_AF-A0A8H5QD41-F1
#
_entry.id   AF-A0A8H5QD41-F1
#
_cell.length_a   1.000
_cell.length_b   1.000
_cell.length_c   1.000
_cell.angle_alpha   90.00
_cell.angle_beta   90.00
_cell.angle_gamma   90.00
#
_symmetry.space_group_name_H-M   'P 1'
#
loop_
_entity.id
_entity.type
_entity.pdbx_description
1 polymer ?
#
loop_
_entity_poly.entity_id
_entity_poly.type
_entity_poly.pdbx_seq_one_letter_code
_entity_poly.pdbx_strand_id
1 'polypeptide(L)'
;MNRELSTQLENDSAWYPRPSKTLRSYYQKLLEDIYGTLGTSFVNVAMELSLILMDASSTAVASWLHAGCEHQSIQVNEDLKSHGATDEELRAHYESSYLSMIISLNNMKDAKVEQHNHGKAQVVRPDIMCLGLLLKARDQPRPAWWGMEKFCSYRKGEDDHLDFKWKDSAAKLLGLQSYPSADGGDS
;
A
#
# COMPACT_ATOMS: atom_id res chain seq x y z
N MET A 1 10.36 -6.21 8.98
CA MET A 1 9.51 -7.10 8.16
C MET A 1 10.06 -8.51 8.21
N ASN A 2 9.25 -9.54 8.44
CA ASN A 2 9.71 -10.94 8.44
C ASN A 2 10.17 -11.36 7.02
N ARG A 3 11.21 -12.19 6.92
CA ARG A 3 11.78 -12.72 5.68
C ARG A 3 10.73 -13.40 4.81
N GLU A 4 9.83 -14.18 5.40
CA GLU A 4 8.77 -14.88 4.67
C GLU A 4 7.83 -13.91 3.94
N LEU A 5 7.37 -12.87 4.64
CA LEU A 5 6.51 -11.84 4.06
C LEU A 5 7.22 -11.07 2.95
N SER A 6 8.51 -10.79 3.15
CA SER A 6 9.30 -10.11 2.13
C SER A 6 9.51 -10.96 0.87
N THR A 7 9.74 -12.26 1.03
CA THR A 7 9.80 -13.20 -0.10
C THR A 7 8.45 -13.33 -0.79
N GLN A 8 7.35 -13.32 -0.03
CA GLN A 8 6.02 -13.31 -0.61
C GLN A 8 5.78 -12.05 -1.46
N LEU A 9 6.05 -10.86 -0.91
CA LEU A 9 5.90 -9.58 -1.64
C LEU A 9 6.73 -9.54 -2.92
N GLU A 10 7.94 -10.09 -2.88
CA GLU A 10 8.79 -10.23 -4.06
C GLU A 10 8.14 -11.14 -5.11
N ASN A 11 7.70 -12.33 -4.72
CA ASN A 11 7.14 -13.33 -5.64
C ASN A 11 5.78 -12.90 -6.23
N ASP A 12 5.00 -12.17 -5.44
CA ASP A 12 3.71 -11.62 -5.87
C ASP A 12 3.85 -10.25 -6.56
N SER A 13 5.08 -9.74 -6.73
CA SER A 13 5.35 -8.45 -7.37
C SER A 13 5.10 -8.49 -8.88
N ALA A 14 4.45 -7.45 -9.42
CA ALA A 14 4.36 -7.22 -10.86
C ALA A 14 5.73 -7.05 -11.53
N TRP A 15 6.75 -6.71 -10.74
CA TRP A 15 8.14 -6.53 -11.18
C TRP A 15 9.00 -7.77 -10.93
N TYR A 16 8.39 -8.94 -10.70
CA TYR A 16 9.16 -10.17 -10.57
C TYR A 16 9.85 -10.54 -11.90
N PRO A 17 11.13 -10.95 -11.89
CA PRO A 17 12.02 -11.08 -10.73
C PRO A 17 12.53 -9.72 -10.21
N ARG A 18 12.77 -9.61 -8.89
CA ARG A 18 13.22 -8.39 -8.20
C ARG A 18 14.74 -8.36 -7.96
N PRO A 19 15.58 -8.01 -8.96
CA PRO A 19 17.05 -8.10 -8.85
C PRO A 19 17.62 -7.16 -7.77
N SER A 20 16.97 -6.03 -7.51
CA SER A 20 17.46 -5.03 -6.55
C SER A 20 17.46 -5.54 -5.11
N LYS A 21 16.81 -6.68 -4.80
CA LYS A 21 16.90 -7.33 -3.47
C LYS A 21 18.33 -7.60 -3.00
N THR A 22 19.26 -7.80 -3.94
CA THR A 22 20.68 -7.99 -3.65
C THR A 22 21.31 -6.78 -2.97
N LEU A 23 20.70 -5.60 -3.14
CA LEU A 23 21.11 -4.32 -2.55
C LEU A 23 20.46 -4.08 -1.18
N ARG A 24 19.68 -5.03 -0.65
CA ARG A 24 18.93 -4.86 0.61
C ARG A 24 19.82 -4.44 1.77
N SER A 25 20.92 -5.15 2.02
CA SER A 25 21.81 -4.84 3.15
C SER A 25 22.47 -3.47 3.01
N TYR A 26 22.79 -3.07 1.78
CA TYR A 26 23.34 -1.76 1.48
C TYR A 26 22.33 -0.65 1.78
N TYR A 27 21.12 -0.75 1.24
CA TYR A 27 20.08 0.27 1.46
C TYR A 27 19.54 0.27 2.88
N GLN A 28 19.48 -0.89 3.53
CA GLN A 28 19.10 -0.96 4.93
C GLN A 28 20.05 -0.14 5.78
N LYS A 29 21.37 -0.33 5.65
CA LYS A 29 22.35 0.47 6.38
C LYS A 29 22.23 1.96 6.09
N LEU A 30 22.10 2.33 4.81
CA LEU A 30 21.93 3.73 4.40
C LEU A 30 20.68 4.37 5.02
N LEU A 31 19.55 3.65 5.03
CA LEU A 31 18.30 4.16 5.56
C LEU A 31 18.24 4.12 7.09
N GLU A 32 18.97 3.23 7.74
CA GLU A 32 19.21 3.26 9.19
C GLU A 32 19.98 4.52 9.59
N ASP A 33 21.00 4.91 8.80
CA ASP A 33 21.77 6.13 9.05
C ASP A 33 20.92 7.41 8.89
N ILE A 34 19.99 7.42 7.93
CA ILE A 34 19.13 8.59 7.64
C ILE A 34 17.87 8.65 8.52
N TYR A 35 17.19 7.50 8.69
CA TYR A 35 15.86 7.40 9.29
C TYR A 35 15.80 6.52 10.53
N GLY A 36 16.94 6.08 11.08
CA GLY A 36 16.97 5.15 12.22
C GLY A 36 16.21 5.64 13.46
N THR A 37 16.13 6.96 13.66
CA THR A 37 15.36 7.56 14.76
C THR A 37 13.84 7.40 14.62
N LEU A 38 13.35 7.08 13.42
CA LEU A 38 11.93 6.81 13.13
C LEU A 38 11.56 5.33 13.38
N GLY A 39 12.53 4.50 13.76
CA GLY A 39 12.33 3.11 14.14
C GLY A 39 12.46 2.12 12.98
N THR A 40 12.77 0.87 13.35
CA THR A 40 13.09 -0.21 12.40
C THR A 40 11.95 -0.54 11.44
N SER A 41 10.69 -0.40 11.88
CA SER A 41 9.52 -0.63 11.01
C SER A 41 9.47 0.38 9.87
N PHE A 42 9.72 1.66 10.15
CA PHE A 42 9.76 2.71 9.15
C PHE A 42 10.89 2.48 8.14
N VAL A 43 12.10 2.21 8.64
CA VAL A 43 13.28 1.90 7.81
C VAL A 43 12.99 0.73 6.86
N ASN A 44 12.38 -0.35 7.36
CA ASN A 44 12.03 -1.51 6.52
C ASN A 44 11.07 -1.16 5.39
N VAL A 45 10.07 -0.32 5.67
CA VAL A 45 9.08 0.13 4.69
C VAL A 45 9.73 1.04 3.64
N ALA A 46 10.55 2.01 4.09
CA ALA A 46 11.29 2.89 3.19
C ALA A 46 12.27 2.11 2.29
N MET A 47 12.93 1.10 2.85
CA MET A 47 13.82 0.20 2.13
C MET A 47 13.04 -0.59 1.07
N GLU A 48 11.93 -1.23 1.43
CA GLU A 48 11.14 -1.99 0.46
C GLU A 48 10.63 -1.10 -0.67
N LEU A 49 10.11 0.09 -0.36
CA LEU A 49 9.69 1.07 -1.37
C LEU A 49 10.84 1.44 -2.32
N SER A 50 12.05 1.68 -1.78
CA SER A 50 13.24 2.00 -2.59
C SER A 50 13.60 0.85 -3.53
N LEU A 51 13.54 -0.39 -3.05
CA LEU A 51 13.81 -1.57 -3.88
C LEU A 51 12.76 -1.76 -4.98
N ILE A 52 11.48 -1.54 -4.69
CA ILE A 52 10.41 -1.60 -5.70
C ILE A 52 10.64 -0.53 -6.77
N LEU A 53 10.96 0.70 -6.38
CA LEU A 53 11.23 1.79 -7.32
C LEU A 53 12.40 1.51 -8.27
N MET A 54 13.42 0.77 -7.81
CA MET A 54 14.55 0.37 -8.65
C MET A 54 14.18 -0.75 -9.64
N ASP A 55 13.28 -1.64 -9.27
CA ASP A 55 12.85 -2.76 -10.12
C ASP A 55 11.71 -2.35 -11.08
N ALA A 56 10.91 -1.34 -10.72
CA ALA A 56 9.82 -0.84 -11.54
C ALA A 56 10.32 -0.16 -12.83
N SER A 57 9.57 -0.30 -13.92
CA SER A 57 9.95 0.37 -15.18
C SER A 57 9.84 1.89 -15.05
N SER A 58 10.68 2.63 -15.77
CA SER A 58 10.66 4.10 -15.74
C SER A 58 9.31 4.69 -16.13
N THR A 59 8.55 4.00 -17.00
CA THR A 59 7.21 4.42 -17.42
C THR A 59 6.17 4.19 -16.31
N ALA A 60 6.27 3.10 -15.57
CA ALA A 60 5.42 2.86 -14.42
C ALA A 60 5.70 3.88 -13.31
N VAL A 61 6.98 4.11 -12.97
CA VAL A 61 7.38 5.11 -11.97
C VAL A 61 6.90 6.51 -12.38
N ALA A 62 7.11 6.91 -13.63
CA ALA A 62 6.65 8.20 -14.12
C ALA A 62 5.12 8.34 -14.06
N SER A 63 4.37 7.29 -14.39
CA SER A 63 2.90 7.30 -14.31
C SER A 63 2.43 7.37 -12.85
N TRP A 64 3.12 6.66 -11.95
CA TRP A 64 2.83 6.65 -10.52
C TRP A 64 3.05 8.03 -9.89
N LEU A 65 4.18 8.68 -10.21
CA LEU A 65 4.49 10.05 -9.79
C LEU A 65 3.53 11.07 -10.42
N HIS A 66 3.18 10.93 -11.69
CA HIS A 66 2.22 11.82 -12.35
C HIS A 66 0.83 11.75 -11.72
N ALA A 67 0.46 10.59 -11.17
CA ALA A 67 -0.76 10.40 -10.40
C ALA A 67 -0.66 10.91 -8.95
N GLY A 68 0.48 11.48 -8.53
CA GLY A 68 0.72 11.99 -7.18
C GLY A 68 0.76 10.90 -6.11
N CYS A 69 1.13 9.68 -6.48
CA CYS A 69 1.08 8.54 -5.57
C CYS A 69 2.21 8.51 -4.53
N GLU A 70 3.22 9.39 -4.64
CA GLU A 70 4.27 9.62 -3.64
C GLU A 70 3.80 10.40 -2.41
N HIS A 71 2.60 10.99 -2.48
CA HIS A 71 2.01 11.79 -1.42
C HIS A 71 0.75 11.12 -0.87
N GLN A 72 0.44 11.39 0.40
CA GLN A 72 -0.87 11.05 0.95
C GLN A 72 -1.96 11.77 0.14
N SER A 73 -3.04 11.06 -0.20
CA SER A 73 -4.16 11.67 -0.92
C SER A 73 -4.86 12.73 -0.07
N ILE A 74 -4.69 14.00 -0.45
CA ILE A 74 -5.37 15.15 0.19
C ILE A 74 -6.88 14.98 0.09
N GLN A 75 -7.38 14.53 -1.07
CA GLN A 75 -8.81 14.30 -1.28
C GLN A 75 -9.36 13.27 -0.29
N VAL A 76 -8.69 12.13 -0.12
CA VAL A 76 -9.12 11.10 0.85
C VAL A 76 -9.08 11.65 2.27
N ASN A 77 -8.07 12.45 2.61
CA ASN A 77 -7.96 13.07 3.92
C ASN A 77 -9.09 14.07 4.21
N GLU A 78 -9.44 14.90 3.23
CA GLU A 78 -10.57 15.84 3.31
C GLU A 78 -11.92 15.11 3.38
N ASP A 79 -12.09 14.04 2.60
CA ASP A 79 -13.28 13.19 2.64
C ASP A 79 -13.43 12.50 4.00
N LEU A 80 -12.35 11.92 4.56
CA LEU A 80 -12.36 11.37 5.92
C LEU A 80 -12.75 12.42 6.96
N LYS A 81 -12.11 13.59 6.93
CA LYS A 81 -12.37 14.68 7.89
C LYS A 81 -13.81 15.19 7.81
N SER A 82 -14.32 15.39 6.60
CA SER A 82 -15.71 15.87 6.38
C SER A 82 -16.77 14.86 6.81
N HIS A 83 -16.44 13.57 6.85
CA HIS A 83 -17.33 12.49 7.29
C HIS A 83 -17.08 12.05 8.74
N GLY A 84 -16.40 12.89 9.52
CA GLY A 84 -16.28 12.72 10.98
C GLY A 84 -15.20 11.73 11.41
N ALA A 85 -14.18 11.49 10.58
CA ALA A 85 -13.03 10.70 11.02
C ALA A 85 -12.33 11.36 12.23
N THR A 86 -11.91 10.54 13.18
CA THR A 86 -11.21 11.01 14.39
C THR A 86 -9.76 11.39 14.08
N ASP A 87 -9.11 12.16 14.95
CA ASP A 87 -7.67 12.46 14.82
C ASP A 87 -6.81 11.19 14.80
N GLU A 88 -7.22 10.16 15.52
CA GLU A 88 -6.55 8.87 15.54
C GLU A 88 -6.71 8.12 14.21
N GLU A 89 -7.88 8.17 13.59
CA GLU A 89 -8.12 7.60 12.25
C GLU A 89 -7.37 8.36 11.15
N LEU A 90 -7.31 9.70 11.25
CA LEU A 90 -6.52 10.54 10.33
C LEU A 90 -5.01 10.27 10.47
N ARG A 91 -4.53 10.06 11.69
CA ARG A 91 -3.16 9.63 11.96
C ARG A 91 -2.91 8.22 11.39
N ALA A 92 -3.84 7.30 11.59
CA ALA A 92 -3.74 5.96 11.02
C ALA A 92 -3.71 6.02 9.48
N HIS A 93 -4.46 6.92 8.85
CA HIS A 93 -4.43 7.12 7.40
C HIS A 93 -3.04 7.58 6.92
N TYR A 94 -2.39 8.48 7.67
CA TYR A 94 -1.03 8.90 7.38
C TYR A 94 -0.05 7.72 7.52
N GLU A 95 -0.15 6.95 8.60
CA GLU A 95 0.73 5.81 8.87
C GLU A 95 0.55 4.68 7.84
N SER A 96 -0.69 4.37 7.43
CA SER A 96 -0.98 3.39 6.39
C SER A 96 -0.61 3.87 4.98
N SER A 97 -0.38 5.17 4.79
CA SER A 97 -0.08 5.73 3.46
C SER A 97 1.21 5.14 2.85
N TYR A 98 2.20 4.79 3.67
CA TYR A 98 3.43 4.15 3.21
C TYR A 98 3.21 2.71 2.74
N LEU A 99 2.31 1.99 3.42
CA LEU A 99 1.87 0.68 2.97
C LEU A 99 1.14 0.78 1.63
N SER A 100 0.22 1.74 1.50
CA SER A 100 -0.50 1.97 0.25
C SER A 100 0.44 2.29 -0.91
N MET A 101 1.55 3.02 -0.67
CA MET A 101 2.60 3.23 -1.68
C MET A 101 3.25 1.93 -2.12
N ILE A 102 3.67 1.09 -1.17
CA ILE A 102 4.26 -0.23 -1.46
C ILE A 102 3.29 -1.08 -2.28
N ILE A 103 2.04 -1.21 -1.82
CA ILE A 103 1.06 -2.05 -2.49
C ILE A 103 0.73 -1.53 -3.89
N SER A 104 0.52 -0.22 -4.02
CA SER A 104 0.24 0.44 -5.30
C SER A 104 1.32 0.11 -6.33
N LEU A 105 2.59 0.36 -5.98
CA LEU A 105 3.69 0.17 -6.91
C LEU A 105 3.99 -1.32 -7.14
N ASN A 106 3.90 -2.17 -6.11
CA ASN A 106 4.17 -3.61 -6.21
C ASN A 106 3.18 -4.35 -7.12
N ASN A 107 1.96 -3.84 -7.28
CA ASN A 107 0.89 -4.45 -8.07
C ASN A 107 0.60 -3.69 -9.38
N MET A 108 1.40 -2.66 -9.68
CA MET A 108 1.20 -1.85 -10.88
C MET A 108 1.59 -2.62 -12.14
N LYS A 109 0.70 -2.66 -13.13
CA LYS A 109 0.97 -3.28 -14.45
C LYS A 109 1.68 -2.26 -15.35
N ASP A 110 2.77 -2.67 -16.00
CA ASP A 110 3.42 -1.82 -16.99
C ASP A 110 2.54 -1.71 -18.25
N ALA A 111 2.13 -0.48 -18.58
CA ALA A 111 1.37 -0.18 -19.79
C ALA A 111 2.11 -0.53 -21.09
N LYS A 112 3.40 -0.86 -21.03
CA LYS A 112 4.21 -1.25 -22.21
C LYS A 112 3.97 -2.67 -22.72
N VAL A 113 3.20 -3.53 -22.04
CA VAL A 113 2.98 -4.92 -22.48
C VAL A 113 1.69 -5.11 -23.29
N GLU A 114 0.78 -4.13 -23.30
CA GLU A 114 -0.44 -4.17 -24.14
C GLU A 114 -0.53 -2.92 -25.04
N GLN A 115 0.28 -2.87 -26.10
CA GLN A 115 0.21 -1.85 -27.15
C GLN A 115 -1.10 -1.85 -27.99
N HIS A 116 -2.19 -2.44 -27.50
CA HIS A 116 -3.45 -2.54 -28.24
C HIS A 116 -4.69 -2.01 -27.53
N ASN A 117 -4.59 -1.50 -26.30
CA ASN A 117 -5.73 -0.89 -25.62
C ASN A 117 -5.42 0.55 -25.25
N HIS A 118 -6.22 1.49 -25.78
CA HIS A 118 -6.22 2.92 -25.41
C HIS A 118 -6.65 3.19 -23.94
N GLY A 119 -6.61 2.18 -23.07
CA GLY A 119 -6.82 2.33 -21.64
C GLY A 119 -5.50 2.67 -20.96
N LYS A 120 -5.36 3.90 -20.45
CA LYS A 120 -4.25 4.25 -19.56
C LYS A 120 -4.24 3.23 -18.41
N ALA A 121 -3.10 2.59 -18.13
CA ALA A 121 -2.94 1.80 -16.91
C ALA A 121 -3.31 2.72 -15.73
N GLN A 122 -4.43 2.43 -15.07
CA GLN A 122 -4.98 3.30 -14.05
C GLN A 122 -4.23 3.04 -12.75
N VAL A 123 -3.40 4.00 -12.36
CA VAL A 123 -2.64 3.95 -11.11
C VAL A 123 -3.60 4.14 -9.95
N VAL A 124 -3.58 3.21 -8.99
CA VAL A 124 -4.42 3.27 -7.80
C VAL A 124 -3.59 3.04 -6.55
N ARG A 125 -3.86 3.86 -5.53
CA ARG A 125 -3.39 3.66 -4.16
C ARG A 125 -4.52 3.11 -3.30
N PRO A 126 -4.33 1.97 -2.61
CA PRO A 126 -5.34 1.42 -1.73
C PRO A 126 -5.32 2.08 -0.35
N ASP A 127 -5.60 3.38 -0.30
CA ASP A 127 -5.53 4.17 0.93
C ASP A 127 -6.63 3.77 1.94
N ILE A 128 -7.87 3.56 1.48
CA ILE A 128 -8.99 3.24 2.38
C ILE A 128 -8.89 1.80 2.90
N MET A 129 -8.55 0.83 2.05
CA MET A 129 -8.36 -0.54 2.53
C MET A 129 -7.20 -0.66 3.51
N CYS A 130 -6.05 -0.05 3.20
CA CYS A 130 -4.88 -0.11 4.10
C CYS A 130 -5.17 0.57 5.44
N LEU A 131 -5.91 1.69 5.43
CA LEU A 131 -6.42 2.32 6.65
C LEU A 131 -7.28 1.35 7.46
N GLY A 132 -8.27 0.72 6.84
CA GLY A 132 -9.15 -0.24 7.53
C GLY A 132 -8.40 -1.44 8.13
N LEU A 133 -7.43 -1.97 7.40
CA LEU A 133 -6.58 -3.05 7.89
C LEU A 133 -5.73 -2.60 9.08
N LEU A 134 -5.21 -1.37 9.08
CA LEU A 134 -4.41 -0.85 10.19
C LEU A 134 -5.28 -0.63 11.43
N LEU A 135 -6.49 -0.08 11.27
CA LEU A 135 -7.44 0.08 12.36
C LEU A 135 -7.82 -1.28 12.96
N LYS A 136 -8.06 -2.28 12.10
CA LYS A 136 -8.32 -3.65 12.55
C LYS A 136 -7.13 -4.28 13.27
N ALA A 137 -5.91 -4.08 12.79
CA ALA A 137 -4.69 -4.55 13.45
C ALA A 137 -4.43 -3.91 14.82
N ARG A 138 -5.09 -2.77 15.09
CA ARG A 138 -5.07 -2.07 16.38
C ARG A 138 -6.28 -2.39 17.26
N ASP A 139 -7.08 -3.39 16.88
CA ASP A 139 -8.33 -3.75 17.54
C ASP A 139 -9.30 -2.56 17.71
N GLN A 140 -9.24 -1.59 16.77
CA GLN A 140 -10.17 -0.47 16.79
C GLN A 140 -11.53 -0.87 16.23
N PRO A 141 -12.63 -0.28 16.76
CA PRO A 141 -13.95 -0.52 16.23
C PRO A 141 -14.04 -0.05 14.78
N ARG A 142 -14.93 -0.69 14.03
CA ARG A 142 -15.22 -0.28 12.65
C ARG A 142 -15.67 1.19 12.62
N PRO A 143 -14.98 2.07 11.87
CA PRO A 143 -15.35 3.48 11.80
C PRO A 143 -16.76 3.71 11.24
N ALA A 144 -17.43 4.76 11.69
CA ALA A 144 -18.76 5.12 11.20
C ALA A 144 -18.77 5.39 9.69
N TRP A 145 -17.71 6.02 9.17
CA TRP A 145 -17.57 6.32 7.74
C TRP A 145 -17.32 5.08 6.88
N TRP A 146 -16.88 3.96 7.47
CA TRP A 146 -16.51 2.74 6.72
C TRP A 146 -17.66 2.17 5.88
N GLY A 147 -18.92 2.34 6.33
CA GLY A 147 -20.11 1.85 5.62
C GLY A 147 -20.70 2.84 4.60
N MET A 148 -20.21 4.07 4.52
CA MET A 148 -20.81 5.09 3.66
C MET A 148 -20.48 4.83 2.19
N GLU A 149 -21.41 5.18 1.30
CA GLU A 149 -21.32 4.94 -0.14
C GLU A 149 -20.01 5.46 -0.75
N LYS A 150 -19.57 6.66 -0.33
CA LYS A 150 -18.31 7.27 -0.77
C LYS A 150 -17.09 6.36 -0.54
N PHE A 151 -16.95 5.78 0.65
CA PHE A 151 -15.81 4.92 0.99
C PHE A 151 -15.98 3.50 0.45
N CYS A 152 -17.21 3.03 0.25
CA CYS A 152 -17.48 1.84 -0.55
C CYS A 152 -17.00 2.01 -1.99
N SER A 153 -17.23 3.19 -2.59
CA SER A 153 -16.77 3.52 -3.94
C SER A 153 -15.25 3.54 -4.04
N TYR A 154 -14.55 4.13 -3.06
CA TYR A 154 -13.09 4.06 -2.98
C TYR A 154 -12.59 2.62 -2.98
N ARG A 155 -13.07 1.79 -2.05
CA ARG A 155 -12.65 0.39 -1.96
C ARG A 155 -12.95 -0.42 -3.23
N LYS A 156 -14.08 -0.15 -3.88
CA LYS A 156 -14.40 -0.77 -5.16
C LYS A 156 -13.39 -0.38 -6.23
N GLY A 157 -13.04 0.90 -6.31
CA GLY A 157 -11.97 1.39 -7.20
C GLY A 157 -10.62 0.75 -6.88
N GLU A 158 -10.29 0.52 -5.62
CA GLU A 158 -9.07 -0.19 -5.20
C GLU A 158 -9.08 -1.66 -5.68
N ASP A 159 -10.22 -2.33 -5.55
CA ASP A 159 -10.40 -3.74 -5.92
C ASP A 159 -10.40 -3.96 -7.44
N ASP A 160 -11.00 -3.05 -8.20
CA ASP A 160 -11.13 -3.17 -9.65
C ASP A 160 -9.77 -3.04 -10.38
N HIS A 161 -8.75 -2.43 -9.73
CA HIS A 161 -7.48 -2.07 -10.37
C HIS A 161 -6.24 -2.79 -9.82
N LEU A 162 -6.36 -3.50 -8.70
CA LEU A 162 -5.25 -4.23 -8.05
C LEU A 162 -5.56 -5.73 -8.00
N ASP A 163 -4.59 -6.57 -8.36
CA ASP A 163 -4.79 -8.03 -8.43
C ASP A 163 -5.04 -8.67 -7.05
N PHE A 164 -6.05 -9.53 -6.94
CA PHE A 164 -6.67 -10.04 -5.69
C PHE A 164 -5.73 -10.41 -4.51
N LYS A 165 -4.48 -10.81 -4.75
CA LYS A 165 -3.51 -11.20 -3.72
C LYS A 165 -2.95 -10.04 -2.88
N TRP A 166 -3.13 -8.80 -3.32
CA TRP A 166 -2.55 -7.64 -2.64
C TRP A 166 -3.07 -7.45 -1.21
N LYS A 167 -4.34 -7.83 -0.95
CA LYS A 167 -5.01 -7.66 0.34
C LYS A 167 -4.38 -8.50 1.45
N ASP A 168 -4.04 -9.75 1.16
CA ASP A 168 -3.35 -10.62 2.11
C ASP A 168 -1.94 -10.11 2.41
N SER A 169 -1.24 -9.63 1.38
CA SER A 169 0.08 -9.02 1.54
C SER A 169 0.01 -7.76 2.42
N ALA A 170 -0.98 -6.90 2.20
CA ALA A 170 -1.23 -5.72 3.01
C ALA A 170 -1.57 -6.08 4.47
N ALA A 171 -2.45 -7.06 4.69
CA ALA A 171 -2.83 -7.51 6.02
C ALA A 171 -1.63 -8.04 6.81
N LYS A 172 -0.80 -8.88 6.19
CA LYS A 172 0.43 -9.42 6.81
C LYS A 172 1.47 -8.33 7.10
N LEU A 173 1.60 -7.33 6.23
CA LEU A 173 2.47 -6.16 6.46
C LEU A 173 2.06 -5.36 7.70
N LEU A 174 0.78 -5.42 8.07
CA LEU A 174 0.23 -4.78 9.26
C LEU A 174 0.20 -5.70 10.49
N GLY A 175 0.71 -6.93 10.38
CA GLY A 175 0.77 -7.89 11.48
C GLY A 175 -0.47 -8.77 11.64
N LEU A 176 -1.42 -8.72 10.72
CA LEU A 176 -2.54 -9.64 10.68
C LEU A 176 -2.12 -11.00 10.10
N GLN A 177 -2.82 -12.08 10.46
CA GLN A 177 -2.55 -13.43 9.93
C GLN A 177 -2.92 -13.52 8.43
N SER A 178 -4.04 -12.94 8.04
CA SER A 178 -4.56 -12.90 6.67
C SER A 178 -5.52 -11.72 6.51
N TYR A 179 -5.93 -11.44 5.27
CA TYR A 179 -7.05 -10.54 5.03
C TYR A 179 -8.32 -11.10 5.69
N PRO A 180 -9.13 -10.28 6.36
CA PRO A 180 -10.34 -10.75 7.01
C PRO A 180 -11.39 -11.12 5.96
N SER A 181 -11.85 -12.37 5.98
CA SER A 181 -13.01 -12.81 5.20
C SER A 181 -14.24 -11.94 5.53
N ALA A 182 -15.07 -11.66 4.53
CA ALA A 182 -16.30 -10.87 4.71
C ALA A 182 -17.30 -11.47 5.72
N ASP A 183 -17.12 -12.75 6.10
CA ASP A 183 -17.95 -13.50 7.05
C ASP A 183 -17.43 -13.48 8.50
N GLY A 184 -16.54 -12.55 8.85
CA GLY A 184 -16.04 -12.38 10.22
C GLY A 184 -17.06 -11.67 11.11
N GLY A 185 -18.12 -12.37 11.49
CA GLY A 185 -18.98 -12.02 12.62
C GLY A 185 -18.18 -11.95 13.91
N ASP A 186 -18.68 -11.11 14.82
CA ASP A 186 -18.21 -10.99 16.20
C ASP A 186 -17.99 -12.37 16.82
N SER A 187 -16.83 -12.54 17.46
CA SER A 187 -16.59 -13.55 18.49
C SER A 187 -15.68 -12.95 19.54
#